data_AF-W6TFY1-F1
#
_entry.id   AF-W6TFY1-F1
#
_cell.length_a   1.000
_cell.length_b   1.000
_cell.length_c   1.000
_cell.angle_alpha   90.00
_cell.angle_beta   90.00
_cell.angle_gamma   90.00
#
_symmetry.space_group_name_H-M   'P 1'
#
loop_
_entity.id
_entity.type
_entity.pdbx_description
1 polymer ?
#
loop_
_entity_poly.entity_id
_entity_poly.type
_entity_poly.pdbx_seq_one_letter_code
_entity_poly.pdbx_strand_id
1 'polypeptide(L)'
;MREVQKLVKQERMRKKSVGKLLGGQDKGEEAIAAAASATIGAVSGADILKAISVFGETSGEPTIQAAKNAAEIAAAKKDNDKTLDAAKKDAVIAAGIVLRGMAKDGKFAAKNDDKAYHAINGVVSSAVNKVLSTLTIAIRNRVDEGLKEINKVLGEIKEGEGSEVKTN
;
A
#
# COMPACT_ATOMS: atom_id res chain seq x y z
N MET A 1 -7.69 19.51 24.99
CA MET A 1 -8.84 19.01 24.19
C MET A 1 -9.04 19.74 22.85
N ARG A 2 -9.00 21.08 22.76
CA ARG A 2 -9.21 21.82 21.49
C ARG A 2 -8.16 21.52 20.40
N GLU A 3 -6.91 21.33 20.78
CA GLU A 3 -5.81 21.08 19.85
C GLU A 3 -5.85 19.68 19.23
N VAL A 4 -6.14 18.66 20.05
CA VAL A 4 -6.40 17.29 19.57
C VAL A 4 -7.56 17.24 18.58
N GLN A 5 -8.65 17.97 18.84
CA GLN A 5 -9.78 18.07 17.91
C GLN A 5 -9.40 18.74 16.58
N LYS A 6 -8.53 19.76 16.61
CA LYS A 6 -8.01 20.43 15.42
C LYS A 6 -7.17 19.47 14.57
N LEU A 7 -6.28 18.71 15.18
CA LEU A 7 -5.44 17.70 14.51
C LEU A 7 -6.29 16.60 13.87
N VAL A 8 -7.26 16.05 14.60
CA VAL A 8 -8.19 15.04 14.06
C VAL A 8 -8.99 15.59 12.88
N LYS A 9 -9.45 16.85 12.95
CA LYS A 9 -10.16 17.49 11.83
C LYS A 9 -9.24 17.65 10.61
N GLN A 10 -7.99 18.04 10.82
CA GLN A 10 -7.00 18.20 9.76
C GLN A 10 -6.68 16.87 9.06
N GLU A 11 -6.49 15.79 9.84
CA GLU A 11 -6.25 14.46 9.32
C GLU A 11 -7.43 13.94 8.49
N ARG A 12 -8.66 14.16 8.97
CA ARG A 12 -9.90 13.84 8.22
C ARG A 12 -10.00 14.60 6.90
N MET A 13 -9.65 15.89 6.90
CA MET A 13 -9.64 16.71 5.68
C MET A 13 -8.57 16.24 4.70
N ARG A 14 -7.39 15.86 5.20
CA ARG A 14 -6.31 15.26 4.38
C ARG A 14 -6.76 13.96 3.72
N LYS A 15 -7.34 13.03 4.47
CA LYS A 15 -7.84 11.76 3.91
C LYS A 15 -8.91 11.98 2.83
N LYS A 16 -9.81 12.94 3.07
CA LYS A 16 -10.79 13.40 2.07
C LYS A 16 -10.16 14.08 0.86
N SER A 17 -9.02 14.75 0.98
CA SER A 17 -8.36 15.34 -0.19
C SER A 17 -7.67 14.27 -1.03
N VAL A 18 -7.09 13.24 -0.42
CA VAL A 18 -6.49 12.10 -1.14
C VAL A 18 -7.49 11.39 -2.04
N GLY A 19 -8.76 11.28 -1.63
CA GLY A 19 -9.79 10.67 -2.48
C GLY A 19 -10.00 11.39 -3.81
N LYS A 20 -9.65 12.68 -3.93
CA LYS A 20 -9.69 13.40 -5.22
C LYS A 20 -8.70 12.82 -6.24
N LEU A 21 -7.60 12.22 -5.80
CA LEU A 21 -6.62 11.51 -6.65
C LEU A 21 -7.26 10.33 -7.40
N LEU A 22 -8.27 9.72 -6.79
CA LEU A 22 -8.94 8.53 -7.27
C LEU A 22 -10.25 8.86 -8.03
N GLY A 23 -10.70 10.12 -7.96
CA GLY A 23 -11.84 10.67 -8.70
C GLY A 23 -11.56 10.93 -10.19
N GLY A 24 -12.41 11.71 -10.85
CA GLY A 24 -12.25 12.07 -12.28
C GLY A 24 -11.40 13.33 -12.53
N GLN A 25 -11.33 13.76 -13.80
CA GLN A 25 -10.30 14.69 -14.32
C GLN A 25 -10.30 16.09 -13.67
N ASP A 26 -9.12 16.72 -13.68
CA ASP A 26 -8.80 18.10 -13.22
C ASP A 26 -8.85 18.40 -11.72
N LYS A 27 -9.02 17.39 -10.86
CA LYS A 27 -9.01 17.60 -9.40
C LYS A 27 -7.69 17.28 -8.71
N GLY A 28 -6.68 16.76 -9.41
CA GLY A 28 -5.40 16.36 -8.80
C GLY A 28 -4.34 17.47 -8.84
N GLU A 29 -4.25 18.26 -7.78
CA GLU A 29 -3.25 19.32 -7.61
C GLU A 29 -2.05 18.85 -6.76
N GLU A 30 -0.96 19.61 -6.75
CA GLU A 30 0.22 19.33 -5.91
C GLU A 30 -0.14 19.15 -4.42
N ALA A 31 -1.10 19.92 -3.91
CA ALA A 31 -1.57 19.78 -2.52
C ALA A 31 -2.20 18.41 -2.24
N ILE A 32 -2.79 17.77 -3.25
CA ILE A 32 -3.36 16.43 -3.14
C ILE A 32 -2.27 15.37 -3.23
N ALA A 33 -1.27 15.57 -4.09
CA ALA A 33 -0.07 14.73 -4.08
C ALA A 33 0.63 14.79 -2.71
N ALA A 34 0.77 15.97 -2.11
CA ALA A 34 1.32 16.14 -0.76
C ALA A 34 0.47 15.42 0.30
N ALA A 35 -0.86 15.52 0.23
CA ALA A 35 -1.75 14.79 1.13
C ALA A 35 -1.64 13.26 0.98
N ALA A 36 -1.48 12.78 -0.25
CA ALA A 36 -1.27 11.36 -0.53
C ALA A 36 0.10 10.90 0.00
N SER A 37 1.14 11.68 -0.24
CA SER A 37 2.49 11.46 0.29
C SER A 37 2.47 11.35 1.82
N ALA A 38 1.81 12.28 2.51
CA ALA A 38 1.67 12.23 3.96
C ALA A 38 0.87 11.00 4.45
N THR A 39 -0.12 10.56 3.68
CA THR A 39 -0.90 9.34 3.99
C THR A 39 -0.05 8.08 3.84
N ILE A 40 0.74 7.99 2.78
CA ILE A 40 1.68 6.89 2.52
C ILE A 40 2.86 6.89 3.51
N GLY A 41 3.31 8.08 3.91
CA GLY A 41 4.38 8.28 4.89
C GLY A 41 3.96 7.91 6.32
N ALA A 42 2.68 8.01 6.65
CA ALA A 42 2.16 7.70 7.99
C ALA A 42 2.06 6.19 8.29
N VAL A 43 2.26 5.32 7.31
CA VAL A 43 2.12 3.85 7.46
C VAL A 43 3.36 3.12 6.99
N SER A 44 3.63 1.93 7.52
CA SER A 44 4.74 1.09 7.04
C SER A 44 4.37 0.34 5.76
N GLY A 45 5.36 -0.18 5.03
CA GLY A 45 5.08 -1.06 3.89
C GLY A 45 4.36 -2.36 4.31
N ALA A 46 4.62 -2.84 5.54
CA ALA A 46 3.94 -4.00 6.10
C ALA A 46 2.46 -3.72 6.41
N ASP A 47 2.13 -2.52 6.90
CA ASP A 47 0.74 -2.10 7.10
C ASP A 47 -0.02 -2.03 5.78
N ILE A 48 0.64 -1.55 4.72
CA ILE A 48 0.05 -1.50 3.37
C ILE A 48 -0.16 -2.92 2.85
N LEU A 49 0.84 -3.81 2.94
CA LEU A 49 0.70 -5.22 2.55
C LEU A 49 -0.41 -5.93 3.33
N LYS A 50 -0.52 -5.67 4.64
CA LYS A 50 -1.60 -6.20 5.47
C LYS A 50 -2.97 -5.67 5.06
N ALA A 51 -3.07 -4.40 4.65
CA ALA A 51 -4.32 -3.85 4.14
C ALA A 51 -4.68 -4.40 2.74
N ILE A 52 -3.68 -4.74 1.91
CA ILE A 52 -3.88 -5.40 0.62
C ILE A 52 -4.34 -6.86 0.83
N SER A 53 -3.77 -7.58 1.79
CA SER A 53 -4.12 -8.99 2.04
C SER A 53 -5.49 -9.20 2.67
N VAL A 54 -6.13 -8.15 3.19
CA VAL A 54 -7.53 -8.19 3.59
C VAL A 54 -8.38 -8.27 2.32
N PHE A 55 -8.69 -9.51 1.91
CA PHE A 55 -9.57 -9.79 0.80
C PHE A 55 -10.98 -9.28 1.09
N GLY A 56 -11.52 -8.52 0.13
CA GLY A 56 -12.94 -8.29 0.01
C GLY A 56 -13.26 -8.33 -1.48
N GLU A 57 -14.22 -9.16 -1.87
CA GLU A 57 -14.68 -9.18 -3.25
C GLU A 57 -15.16 -7.79 -3.64
N THR A 58 -14.70 -7.30 -4.78
CA THR A 58 -15.32 -6.12 -5.39
C THR A 58 -16.65 -6.57 -5.98
N SER A 59 -17.74 -6.32 -5.25
CA SER A 59 -19.08 -6.56 -5.76
C SER A 59 -19.56 -5.34 -6.55
N GLY A 60 -19.99 -5.58 -7.79
CA GLY A 60 -20.48 -4.53 -8.68
C GLY A 60 -19.44 -3.46 -9.02
N GLU A 61 -19.90 -2.21 -9.16
CA GLU A 61 -19.07 -1.06 -9.50
C GLU A 61 -18.94 -0.13 -8.28
N PRO A 62 -17.89 -0.30 -7.44
CA PRO A 62 -17.76 0.46 -6.21
C PRO A 62 -17.60 1.97 -6.51
N THR A 63 -18.22 2.79 -5.67
CA THR A 63 -17.96 4.23 -5.64
C THR A 63 -16.91 4.54 -4.58
N ILE A 64 -16.18 5.63 -4.75
CA ILE A 64 -15.11 5.99 -3.82
C ILE A 64 -15.57 6.25 -2.37
N GLN A 65 -16.83 6.69 -2.19
CA GLN A 65 -17.43 6.88 -0.88
C GLN A 65 -17.79 5.54 -0.22
N ALA A 66 -18.31 4.60 -1.00
CA ALA A 66 -18.80 3.31 -0.50
C ALA A 66 -17.66 2.29 -0.29
N ALA A 67 -16.52 2.48 -0.94
CA ALA A 67 -15.38 1.55 -0.89
C ALA A 67 -14.94 1.26 0.55
N LYS A 68 -15.00 0.00 0.97
CA LYS A 68 -14.70 -0.52 2.31
C LYS A 68 -13.27 -1.02 2.43
N ASN A 69 -12.70 -1.53 1.35
CA ASN A 69 -11.39 -2.15 1.31
C ASN A 69 -10.49 -1.56 0.20
N ALA A 70 -9.23 -1.99 0.16
CA ALA A 70 -8.24 -1.49 -0.79
C ALA A 70 -8.61 -1.80 -2.25
N ALA A 71 -9.17 -2.98 -2.52
CA ALA A 71 -9.56 -3.40 -3.87
C ALA A 71 -10.71 -2.55 -4.41
N GLU A 72 -11.73 -2.28 -3.60
CA GLU A 72 -12.84 -1.39 -3.97
C GLU A 72 -12.38 0.06 -4.17
N ILE A 73 -11.41 0.54 -3.38
CA ILE A 73 -10.80 1.87 -3.59
C ILE A 73 -10.06 1.91 -4.93
N ALA A 74 -9.32 0.85 -5.26
CA ALA A 74 -8.58 0.76 -6.51
C ALA A 74 -9.51 0.73 -7.73
N ALA A 75 -10.59 -0.07 -7.64
CA ALA A 75 -11.59 -0.23 -8.69
C ALA A 75 -12.65 0.90 -8.72
N ALA A 76 -12.63 1.82 -7.76
CA ALA A 76 -13.68 2.83 -7.62
C ALA A 76 -13.85 3.67 -8.89
N LYS A 77 -15.12 3.82 -9.33
CA LYS A 77 -15.47 4.66 -10.46
C LYS A 77 -14.99 6.10 -10.28
N LYS A 78 -14.57 6.70 -11.38
CA LYS A 78 -14.24 8.12 -11.46
C LYS A 78 -15.53 8.92 -11.32
N ASP A 79 -15.68 9.55 -10.17
CA ASP A 79 -16.76 10.49 -9.89
C ASP A 79 -16.10 11.77 -9.38
N ASN A 80 -16.36 12.89 -10.06
CA ASN A 80 -15.73 14.17 -9.75
C ASN A 80 -16.18 14.70 -8.39
N ASP A 81 -17.40 14.40 -7.95
CA ASP A 81 -18.01 15.05 -6.80
C ASP A 81 -17.96 14.20 -5.53
N LYS A 82 -17.48 12.96 -5.67
CA LYS A 82 -17.29 12.04 -4.55
C LYS A 82 -15.82 11.92 -4.17
N THR A 83 -15.59 11.78 -2.87
CA THR A 83 -14.27 11.52 -2.31
C THR A 83 -14.37 10.46 -1.21
N LEU A 84 -13.22 9.99 -0.72
CA LEU A 84 -13.12 9.03 0.37
C LEU A 84 -13.88 9.53 1.60
N ASP A 85 -14.53 8.60 2.30
CA ASP A 85 -14.96 8.85 3.65
C ASP A 85 -13.73 9.09 4.55
N ALA A 86 -13.79 10.12 5.39
CA ALA A 86 -12.71 10.47 6.32
C ALA A 86 -12.45 9.38 7.38
N ALA A 87 -13.36 8.41 7.53
CA ALA A 87 -13.21 7.29 8.44
C ALA A 87 -12.21 6.21 7.96
N LYS A 88 -11.71 6.28 6.72
CA LYS A 88 -10.78 5.28 6.20
C LYS A 88 -9.40 5.39 6.86
N LYS A 89 -8.80 4.24 7.18
CA LYS A 89 -7.44 4.15 7.72
C LYS A 89 -6.43 4.47 6.63
N ASP A 90 -5.33 5.15 6.99
CA ASP A 90 -4.27 5.52 6.04
C ASP A 90 -3.71 4.30 5.29
N ALA A 91 -3.57 3.15 5.97
CA ALA A 91 -3.07 1.92 5.37
C ALA A 91 -4.01 1.41 4.25
N VAL A 92 -5.33 1.53 4.42
CA VAL A 92 -6.32 1.11 3.42
C VAL A 92 -6.32 2.05 2.22
N ILE A 93 -6.18 3.36 2.47
CA ILE A 93 -6.06 4.37 1.40
C ILE A 93 -4.77 4.14 0.60
N ALA A 94 -3.64 4.00 1.28
CA ALA A 94 -2.35 3.74 0.65
C ALA A 94 -2.36 2.42 -0.14
N ALA A 95 -2.96 1.36 0.41
CA ALA A 95 -3.16 0.10 -0.29
C ALA A 95 -4.01 0.25 -1.56
N GLY A 96 -5.11 1.02 -1.50
CA GLY A 96 -5.92 1.31 -2.67
C GLY A 96 -5.17 2.10 -3.75
N ILE A 97 -4.32 3.06 -3.36
CA ILE A 97 -3.43 3.78 -4.28
C ILE A 97 -2.44 2.82 -4.91
N VAL A 98 -1.79 1.95 -4.14
CA VAL A 98 -0.82 0.99 -4.66
C VAL A 98 -1.47 0.02 -5.63
N LEU A 99 -2.60 -0.59 -5.26
CA LEU A 99 -3.34 -1.50 -6.13
C LEU A 99 -3.78 -0.80 -7.42
N ARG A 100 -4.27 0.44 -7.34
CA ARG A 100 -4.64 1.20 -8.53
C ARG A 100 -3.43 1.55 -9.38
N GLY A 101 -2.30 1.91 -8.79
CA GLY A 101 -1.06 2.21 -9.53
C GLY A 101 -0.46 0.99 -10.23
N MET A 102 -0.72 -0.22 -9.72
CA MET A 102 -0.29 -1.48 -10.33
C MET A 102 -1.30 -2.06 -11.33
N ALA A 103 -2.55 -1.60 -11.30
CA ALA A 103 -3.60 -2.09 -12.19
C ALA A 103 -3.39 -1.60 -13.63
N LYS A 104 -3.67 -2.46 -14.62
CA LYS A 104 -3.49 -2.17 -16.06
C LYS A 104 -4.18 -0.87 -16.50
N ASP A 105 -5.43 -0.67 -16.07
CA ASP A 105 -6.23 0.53 -16.41
C ASP A 105 -6.26 1.56 -15.27
N GLY A 106 -5.34 1.41 -14.31
CA GLY A 106 -5.14 2.27 -13.17
C GLY A 106 -4.77 3.70 -13.57
N LYS A 107 -5.64 4.66 -13.25
CA LYS A 107 -5.40 6.09 -13.55
C LYS A 107 -5.74 6.96 -12.36
N PHE A 108 -4.94 7.99 -12.15
CA PHE A 108 -5.15 9.00 -11.13
C PHE A 108 -5.58 10.31 -11.77
N ALA A 109 -6.43 11.06 -11.07
CA ALA A 109 -6.79 12.42 -11.46
C ALA A 109 -5.58 13.32 -11.25
N ALA A 110 -5.24 14.09 -12.29
CA ALA A 110 -4.25 15.16 -12.25
C ALA A 110 -4.86 16.39 -12.94
N LYS A 111 -4.51 17.58 -12.46
CA LYS A 111 -4.72 18.83 -13.19
C LYS A 111 -3.84 18.82 -14.43
N ASN A 112 -4.31 19.45 -15.51
CA ASN A 112 -3.56 19.59 -16.76
C ASN A 112 -2.37 20.57 -16.61
N ASP A 113 -1.40 20.20 -15.78
CA ASP A 113 -0.17 20.90 -15.46
C ASP A 113 0.93 19.87 -15.15
N ASP A 114 2.12 20.04 -15.73
CA ASP A 114 3.23 19.09 -15.64
C ASP A 114 3.66 18.85 -14.19
N LYS A 115 3.64 19.89 -13.34
CA LYS A 115 4.02 19.75 -11.94
C LYS A 115 3.10 18.81 -11.18
N ALA A 116 1.79 18.95 -11.37
CA ALA A 116 0.80 18.07 -10.76
C ALA A 116 0.98 16.62 -11.23
N TYR A 117 1.23 16.42 -12.53
CA TYR A 117 1.50 15.10 -13.11
C TYR A 117 2.73 14.44 -12.47
N HIS A 118 3.85 15.15 -12.39
CA HIS A 118 5.08 14.64 -11.81
C HIS A 118 4.96 14.37 -10.30
N ALA A 119 4.28 15.25 -9.56
CA ALA A 119 4.06 15.07 -8.13
C ALA A 119 3.23 13.80 -7.84
N ILE A 120 2.14 13.60 -8.59
CA ILE A 120 1.27 12.43 -8.44
C ILE A 120 2.04 11.14 -8.79
N ASN A 121 2.72 11.12 -9.94
CA ASN A 121 3.51 9.95 -10.35
C ASN A 121 4.62 9.62 -9.36
N GLY A 122 5.31 10.62 -8.82
CA GLY A 122 6.33 10.43 -7.79
C GLY A 122 5.76 9.78 -6.53
N VAL A 123 4.60 10.25 -6.06
CA VAL A 123 3.95 9.68 -4.86
C VAL A 123 3.46 8.26 -5.09
N VAL A 124 2.83 7.99 -6.23
CA VAL A 124 2.35 6.64 -6.59
C VAL A 124 3.53 5.67 -6.73
N SER A 125 4.58 6.07 -7.45
CA SER A 125 5.77 5.23 -7.65
C SER A 125 6.48 4.93 -6.33
N SER A 126 6.59 5.93 -5.45
CA SER A 126 7.14 5.75 -4.10
C SER A 126 6.32 4.76 -3.26
N ALA A 127 4.99 4.84 -3.31
CA ALA A 127 4.11 3.91 -2.62
C ALA A 127 4.29 2.47 -3.12
N VAL A 128 4.31 2.28 -4.44
CA VAL A 128 4.51 0.96 -5.06
C VAL A 128 5.88 0.39 -4.69
N ASN A 129 6.95 1.19 -4.81
CA ASN A 129 8.30 0.77 -4.43
C ASN A 129 8.42 0.39 -2.95
N LYS A 130 7.77 1.14 -2.06
CA LYS A 130 7.74 0.83 -0.62
C LYS A 130 7.11 -0.53 -0.35
N VAL A 131 6.01 -0.86 -1.02
CA VAL A 131 5.34 -2.16 -0.89
C VAL A 131 6.18 -3.29 -1.45
N LEU A 132 6.69 -3.15 -2.69
CA LEU A 132 7.49 -4.18 -3.35
C LEU A 132 8.80 -4.46 -2.60
N SER A 133 9.47 -3.42 -2.10
CA SER A 133 10.68 -3.57 -1.28
C SER A 133 10.39 -4.35 0.00
N THR A 134 9.29 -4.02 0.69
CA THR A 134 8.89 -4.73 1.91
C THR A 134 8.55 -6.20 1.62
N LEU A 135 7.82 -6.46 0.54
CA LEU A 135 7.49 -7.82 0.11
C LEU A 135 8.74 -8.63 -0.23
N THR A 136 9.69 -8.01 -0.94
CA THR A 136 10.96 -8.64 -1.30
C THR A 136 11.76 -9.03 -0.05
N ILE A 137 11.84 -8.16 0.95
CA ILE A 137 12.51 -8.45 2.22
C ILE A 137 11.81 -9.60 2.96
N ALA A 138 10.48 -9.58 3.02
CA ALA A 138 9.71 -10.64 3.66
C ALA A 138 9.96 -12.01 3.01
N ILE A 139 10.01 -12.07 1.67
CA ILE A 139 10.32 -13.30 0.92
C ILE A 139 11.76 -13.75 1.22
N ARG A 140 12.74 -12.85 1.16
CA ARG A 140 14.15 -13.18 1.46
C ARG A 140 14.31 -13.75 2.86
N ASN A 141 13.74 -13.10 3.87
CA ASN A 141 13.81 -13.58 5.26
C ASN A 141 13.24 -15.00 5.38
N ARG A 142 12.10 -15.27 4.74
CA ARG A 142 11.48 -16.61 4.76
C ARG A 142 12.34 -17.67 4.06
N VAL A 143 12.97 -17.31 2.94
CA VAL A 143 13.90 -18.20 2.23
C VAL A 143 15.15 -18.45 3.10
N ASP A 144 15.71 -17.41 3.72
CA ASP A 144 16.90 -17.52 4.57
C ASP A 144 16.66 -18.40 5.81
N GLU A 145 15.47 -18.32 6.42
CA GLU A 145 15.04 -19.22 7.49
C GLU A 145 15.05 -20.68 7.03
N GLY A 146 14.40 -20.98 5.89
CA GLY A 146 14.39 -22.34 5.33
C GLY A 146 15.78 -22.86 4.96
N LEU A 147 16.65 -22.00 4.41
CA LEU A 147 18.03 -22.36 4.09
C LEU A 147 18.86 -22.64 5.35
N LYS A 148 18.63 -21.92 6.46
CA LYS A 148 19.29 -22.19 7.75
C LYS A 148 18.88 -23.54 8.33
N GLU A 149 17.60 -23.89 8.24
CA GLU A 149 17.09 -25.21 8.67
C GLU A 149 17.73 -26.35 7.85
N ILE A 150 17.78 -26.21 6.52
CA ILE A 150 18.46 -27.18 5.64
C ILE A 150 19.93 -27.32 6.02
N ASN A 151 20.65 -26.21 6.22
CA ASN A 151 22.06 -26.25 6.61
C ASN A 151 22.29 -26.95 7.95
N LYS A 152 21.37 -26.78 8.91
CA LYS A 152 21.44 -27.48 10.21
C LYS A 152 21.32 -28.99 10.03
N VAL A 153 20.31 -29.44 9.28
CA VAL A 153 20.10 -30.88 9.00
C VAL A 153 21.31 -31.48 8.26
N LEU A 154 21.87 -30.77 7.27
CA LEU A 154 23.06 -31.22 6.55
C LEU A 154 24.30 -31.32 7.46
N GLY A 155 24.42 -30.44 8.46
CA GLY A 155 25.46 -30.52 9.48
C GLY A 155 25.33 -31.78 10.33
N GLU A 156 24.12 -32.07 10.81
CA GLU A 156 23.82 -33.26 11.63
C GLU A 156 24.10 -34.57 10.87
N ILE A 157 23.72 -34.66 9.58
CA ILE A 157 24.00 -35.84 8.74
C ILE A 157 25.50 -36.08 8.60
N LYS A 158 26.27 -35.03 8.32
CA LYS A 158 27.74 -35.12 8.19
C LYS A 158 28.41 -35.59 9.47
N GLU A 159 27.92 -35.18 10.63
CA GLU A 159 28.42 -35.64 11.92
C GLU A 159 28.05 -37.10 12.21
N GLY A 160 26.85 -37.54 11.79
CA GLY A 160 26.40 -38.93 11.88
C GLY A 160 27.24 -39.90 11.05
N GLU A 161 27.56 -39.55 9.80
CA GLU A 161 28.40 -40.38 8.91
C GLU A 161 29.83 -40.57 9.45
N GLY A 162 30.36 -39.61 10.21
CA GLY A 162 31.68 -39.73 10.85
C GLY A 162 31.71 -40.63 12.10
N SER A 163 30.55 -40.96 12.66
CA SER A 163 30.44 -41.78 13.88
C SER A 163 30.37 -43.28 13.60
N GLU A 164 29.87 -43.70 12.43
CA GLU A 164 29.77 -45.11 12.05
C GLU A 164 31.10 -45.72 11.55
N VAL A 165 32.09 -44.90 11.19
CA VAL A 165 33.38 -45.36 10.61
C VAL A 165 34.47 -45.60 11.68
N LYS A 166 34.20 -45.37 12.98
CA LYS A 166 35.20 -45.55 14.07
C LYS A 166 35.08 -46.86 14.85
N THR A 167 34.28 -47.81 14.39
CA THR A 167 34.18 -49.16 14.99
C THR A 167 34.55 -50.21 13.97
N ASN A 168 35.84 -50.56 13.89
CA ASN A 168 36.40 -51.91 13.73
C ASN A 168 37.92 -51.86 13.53
#